data_AF-A0AAX0B6W6-F1
#
_entry.id   AF-A0AAX0B6W6-F1
#
_cell.length_a   1.000
_cell.length_b   1.000
_cell.length_c   1.000
_cell.angle_alpha   90.00
_cell.angle_beta   90.00
_cell.angle_gamma   90.00
#
_symmetry.space_group_name_H-M   'P 1'
#
loop_
_entity.id
_entity.type
_entity.pdbx_description
1 polymer ?
#
loop_
_entity_poly.entity_id
_entity_poly.type
_entity_poly.pdbx_seq_one_letter_code
_entity_poly.pdbx_strand_id
1 'polypeptide(L)' 'MNKIKLIFNKIKEFICSNDVELAGLISAFFIVYASFLINKILAFYVLGFIFGGLAIFLLKYPKK' A
#
# COMPACT_ATOMS: atom_id res chain seq x y z
N MET A 1 -7.99 0.36 31.34
CA MET A 1 -7.91 1.64 30.60
C MET A 1 -6.56 1.92 29.92
N ASN A 2 -5.42 1.45 30.46
CA ASN A 2 -4.09 1.78 29.89
C ASN A 2 -3.68 1.04 28.60
N LYS A 3 -4.18 -0.19 28.35
CA LYS A 3 -3.76 -0.97 27.16
C LYS A 3 -4.25 -0.39 25.84
N ILE A 4 -5.49 0.11 25.79
CA ILE A 4 -6.06 0.70 24.57
C ILE A 4 -5.28 1.96 24.19
N LYS A 5 -4.98 2.83 25.17
CA LYS A 5 -4.19 4.04 24.95
C LYS A 5 -2.77 3.74 24.45
N LEU A 6 -2.13 2.68 24.97
CA LEU A 6 -0.83 2.21 24.49
C LEU A 6 -0.88 1.74 23.03
N ILE A 7 -1.94 1.01 22.65
CA ILE A 7 -2.13 0.55 21.26
C ILE A 7 -2.33 1.75 20.32
N PHE A 8 -3.16 2.73 20.71
CA PHE A 8 -3.35 3.95 19.92
C PHE A 8 -2.05 4.74 19.74
N ASN A 9 -1.23 4.87 20.78
CA ASN A 9 0.07 5.53 20.67
C ASN A 9 1.00 4.80 19.69
N LYS A 10 1.06 3.47 19.76
CA LYS A 10 1.86 2.67 18.82
C LYS A 10 1.38 2.78 17.38
N ILE A 11 0.06 2.78 17.16
CA ILE A 11 -0.52 2.99 15.82
C ILE A 11 -0.18 4.39 15.32
N LYS A 12 -0.28 5.40 16.18
CA LYS A 12 0.04 6.78 15.81
C LYS A 12 1.53 6.93 15.45
N GLU A 13 2.42 6.35 16.24
CA GLU A 13 3.86 6.33 15.92
C GLU A 13 4.14 5.58 14.61
N PHE A 14 3.48 4.45 14.38
CA PHE A 14 3.61 3.70 13.12
C PHE A 14 3.15 4.52 11.91
N ILE A 15 1.99 5.18 11.99
CA ILE A 15 1.47 6.03 10.92
C ILE A 15 2.39 7.23 10.68
N CYS A 16 2.85 7.89 11.75
CA CYS A 16 3.73 9.06 11.61
C CYS A 16 5.13 8.70 11.09
N SER A 17 5.61 7.48 11.33
CA SER A 17 6.93 7.03 10.85
C SER A 17 6.92 6.45 9.44
N ASN A 18 5.74 6.15 8.88
CA ASN A 18 5.56 5.55 7.56
C ASN A 18 4.52 6.32 6.74
N ASP A 19 4.43 7.63 6.94
CA ASP A 19 3.37 8.48 6.39
C ASP A 19 3.37 8.46 4.84
N VAL A 20 4.55 8.50 4.23
CA VAL A 20 4.75 8.43 2.78
C VAL A 20 4.36 7.05 2.23
N GLU A 21 4.82 5.96 2.86
CA GLU A 21 4.51 4.60 2.44
C GLU A 21 3.00 4.31 2.57
N LEU A 22 2.39 4.78 3.66
CA LEU A 22 0.96 4.62 3.90
C LEU A 22 0.14 5.40 2.88
N ALA A 23 0.56 6.63 2.56
CA ALA A 23 -0.07 7.43 1.50
C ALA A 23 0.05 6.75 0.13
N GLY A 24 1.20 6.17 -0.18
CA GLY A 24 1.41 5.38 -1.40
C GLY A 24 0.51 4.14 -1.46
N LEU A 25 0.41 3.39 -0.36
CA LEU A 25 -0.43 2.20 -0.26
C LEU A 25 -1.93 2.54 -0.42
N ILE A 26 -2.38 3.60 0.25
CA ILE A 26 -3.77 4.08 0.16
C ILE A 26 -4.07 4.54 -1.27
N SER A 27 -3.14 5.26 -1.92
CA SER A 27 -3.31 5.73 -3.30
C SER A 27 -3.43 4.55 -4.27
N ALA A 28 -2.56 3.54 -4.16
CA ALA A 28 -2.62 2.33 -4.96
C ALA A 28 -3.95 1.57 -4.75
N PHE A 29 -4.42 1.49 -3.50
CA PHE A 29 -5.70 0.87 -3.17
C PHE A 29 -6.87 1.57 -3.87
N PHE A 30 -6.95 2.90 -3.82
CA PHE A 30 -8.03 3.65 -4.48
C PHE A 30 -7.99 3.52 -6.00
N ILE A 31 -6.81 3.48 -6.62
CA ILE A 31 -6.67 3.29 -8.07
C ILE A 31 -7.21 1.91 -8.48
N VAL A 32 -6.85 0.85 -7.76
CA VAL A 32 -7.37 -0.51 -8.02
C VAL A 32 -8.87 -0.57 -7.77
N TYR A 33 -9.35 0.04 -6.68
CA TYR A 33 -10.76 0.04 -6.32
C TYR A 33 -11.62 0.79 -7.36
N ALA A 34 -11.21 1.99 -7.79
CA ALA A 34 -11.89 2.74 -8.84
C ALA A 34 -11.93 1.96 -10.15
N SER A 35 -10.81 1.32 -10.51
CA SER A 35 -10.74 0.46 -11.69
C SER A 35 -11.72 -0.73 -11.58
N PHE A 36 -11.87 -1.31 -10.39
CA PHE A 36 -12.80 -2.43 -10.14
C PHE A 36 -14.26 -2.03 -10.27
N LEU A 37 -14.62 -0.84 -9.79
CA LEU A 37 -15.97 -0.28 -9.94
C LEU A 37 -16.34 -0.06 -11.40
N ILE A 38 -15.37 0.32 -12.24
CA ILE A 38 -15.59 0.52 -13.68
C ILE A 38 -15.63 -0.82 -14.41
N ASN A 39 -14.60 -1.66 -14.23
CA ASN A 39 -14.46 -2.94 -14.92
C ASN A 39 -13.53 -3.89 -14.16
N LYS A 40 -14.05 -5.07 -13.78
CA LYS A 40 -13.29 -6.09 -13.05
C LYS A 40 -12.01 -6.53 -13.78
N ILE A 41 -12.08 -6.70 -15.10
CA ILE A 41 -10.92 -7.11 -15.92
C ILE A 41 -9.86 -6.00 -15.90
N LEU A 42 -10.26 -4.74 -16.02
CA LEU A 42 -9.35 -3.59 -15.94
C LEU A 42 -8.63 -3.54 -14.59
N ALA A 43 -9.35 -3.79 -13.50
CA ALA A 43 -8.75 -3.83 -12.16
C ALA A 43 -7.66 -4.89 -12.04
N PHE A 44 -7.84 -6.08 -12.63
CA PHE A 44 -6.80 -7.11 -12.63
C PHE A 44 -5.57 -6.69 -13.44
N TYR A 45 -5.74 -5.97 -14.56
CA TYR A 45 -4.60 -5.42 -15.31
C TYR A 45 -3.85 -4.36 -14.49
N VAL A 46 -4.56 -3.45 -13.84
CA VAL A 46 -3.97 -2.41 -12.98
C VAL A 46 -3.22 -3.03 -11.80
N LEU A 47 -3.82 -4.04 -11.16
CA LEU A 47 -3.19 -4.80 -10.08
C LEU A 47 -1.93 -5.53 -10.58
N GLY A 48 -2.00 -6.16 -11.75
CA GLY A 48 -0.86 -6.81 -12.40
C GLY A 48 0.28 -5.84 -12.71
N PHE A 49 -0.03 -4.62 -13.15
CA PHE A 49 0.97 -3.58 -13.41
C PHE A 49 1.68 -3.13 -12.13
N ILE A 50 0.93 -2.92 -11.05
CA ILE A 50 1.48 -2.57 -9.72
C ILE A 50 2.42 -3.69 -9.22
N PHE A 51 1.98 -4.95 -9.30
CA PHE A 51 2.83 -6.09 -8.91
C PHE A 51 4.04 -6.27 -9.82
N GLY A 52 3.90 -6.05 -11.12
CA GLY A 52 5.02 -6.10 -12.07
C GLY A 52 6.08 -5.03 -11.75
N GLY A 53 5.64 -3.79 -11.45
CA GLY A 53 6.53 -2.72 -11.01
C GLY A 53 7.26 -3.05 -9.72
N LEU A 54 6.55 -3.60 -8.72
CA LEU A 54 7.14 -4.06 -7.47
C LEU A 54 8.14 -5.21 -7.69
N ALA A 55 7.80 -6.19 -8.53
CA ALA A 55 8.69 -7.31 -8.85
C ALA A 55 9.98 -6.82 -9.53
N ILE A 56 9.88 -5.91 -10.49
CA ILE A 56 11.06 -5.29 -11.15
C ILE A 56 11.89 -4.51 -10.12
N PHE A 57 11.24 -3.75 -9.25
CA PHE A 57 11.91 -3.00 -8.19
C PHE A 57 12.67 -3.91 -7.22
N LEU A 58 12.03 -4.99 -6.76
CA LEU A 58 12.63 -6.01 -5.90
C LEU A 58 13.72 -6.85 -6.60
N LEU A 59 13.60 -7.09 -7.91
CA LEU A 59 14.68 -7.74 -8.67
C LEU A 59 15.88 -6.81 -8.85
N LYS A 60 15.66 -5.49 -8.88
CA LYS A 60 16.72 -4.49 -8.97
C LYS A 60 17.38 -4.20 -7.61
N TYR A 61 16.69 -4.49 -6.49
CA TYR A 61 17.15 -4.21 -5.13
C TYR A 61 16.87 -5.35 -4.12
N PRO A 62 17.87 -5.85 -3.37
CA PRO A 62 19.25 -5.38 -3.33
C PRO A 62 20.16 -6.18 -4.27
N LYS A 63 20.70 -5.52 -5.30
CA LYS A 63 22.06 -5.87 -5.76
C LYS A 63 22.98 -5.60 -4.56
N LYS A 64 23.55 -6.67 -4.00
CA LYS A 64 24.51 -6.67 -2.89
C LYS A 64 25.53 -5.54 -3.00
#